data_AF-A0A955TJH9-F1
#
_entry.id   AF-A0A955TJH9-F1
#
_cell.length_a   1.000
_cell.length_b   1.000
_cell.length_c   1.000
_cell.angle_alpha   90.00
_cell.angle_beta   90.00
_cell.angle_gamma   90.00
#
_symmetry.space_group_name_H-M   'P 1'
#
loop_
_entity.id
_entity.type
_entity.pdbx_description
1 polymer ?
#
loop_
_entity_poly.entity_id
_entity_poly.type
_entity_poly.pdbx_seq_one_letter_code
_entity_poly.pdbx_strand_id
1 'polypeptide(L)'
;MGIGNRMMRWSKSLGLVGLVWCVCAGPVFGQDLASFEQRVTRHTLKNGWTFIIVERPVAPVFAFMTRVNVGSAQEVMGQTGLAHMFEHMAFKGTPHIGTIDYDAEKIALAALEEAYQAYQTEKFAADSDPEKVDRLYAVF
;
A
#
# COMPACT_ATOMS: atom_id res chain seq x y z
N MET A 1 1.16 36.97 65.97
CA MET A 1 1.54 36.09 64.84
C MET A 1 0.36 36.00 63.88
N GLY A 2 0.47 36.54 62.66
CA GLY A 2 -0.64 36.69 61.71
C GLY A 2 -0.88 35.46 60.84
N ILE A 3 -2.14 35.05 60.75
CA ILE A 3 -2.63 34.03 59.80
C ILE A 3 -3.17 34.79 58.59
N GLY A 4 -2.40 34.84 57.50
CA GLY A 4 -2.73 35.56 56.27
C GLY A 4 -2.90 34.62 55.07
N ASN A 5 -4.14 34.58 54.57
CA ASN A 5 -4.60 34.13 53.25
C ASN A 5 -3.55 33.61 52.25
N ARG A 6 -3.55 32.29 52.00
CA ARG A 6 -2.80 31.66 50.89
C ARG A 6 -3.72 30.90 49.94
N MET A 7 -4.90 31.44 49.65
CA MET A 7 -5.91 30.78 48.81
C MET A 7 -6.27 31.61 47.59
N MET A 8 -5.30 32.06 46.79
CA MET A 8 -5.59 32.63 45.47
C MET A 8 -4.33 32.81 44.62
N ARG A 9 -3.76 31.73 44.06
CA ARG A 9 -2.68 31.86 43.06
C ARG A 9 -2.57 30.73 42.03
N TRP A 10 -3.58 29.87 41.93
CA TRP A 10 -3.56 28.73 40.99
C TRP A 10 -4.46 28.93 39.75
N SER A 11 -5.30 29.96 39.69
CA SER A 11 -6.19 30.18 38.53
C SER A 11 -5.56 30.95 37.37
N LYS A 12 -4.45 31.68 37.59
CA LYS A 12 -3.83 32.53 36.56
C LYS A 12 -2.84 31.79 35.65
N SER A 13 -2.29 30.66 36.11
CA SER A 13 -1.26 29.92 35.38
C SER A 13 -1.83 28.91 34.37
N LEU A 14 -3.05 28.40 34.56
CA LEU A 14 -3.68 27.51 33.58
C LEU A 14 -4.12 28.25 32.31
N GLY A 15 -4.54 29.52 32.43
CA GLY A 15 -4.99 30.32 31.28
C GLY A 15 -3.87 30.60 30.27
N LEU A 16 -2.64 30.83 30.75
CA LEU A 16 -1.49 31.11 29.88
C LEU A 16 -1.03 29.86 29.10
N VAL A 17 -1.07 28.68 29.73
CA VAL A 17 -0.68 27.42 29.08
C VAL A 17 -1.68 27.02 28.00
N GLY A 18 -2.99 27.19 28.25
CA GLY A 18 -4.04 26.94 27.25
C GLY A 18 -3.99 27.90 26.07
N LEU A 19 -3.67 29.18 26.30
CA LEU A 19 -3.53 30.19 25.24
C LEU A 19 -2.31 29.91 24.35
N VAL A 20 -1.18 29.49 24.93
CA VAL A 20 0.03 29.10 24.18
C VAL A 20 -0.22 27.83 23.34
N TRP A 21 -0.98 26.86 23.86
CA TRP A 21 -1.35 25.65 23.11
C TRP A 21 -2.27 25.95 21.92
N CYS A 22 -3.20 26.89 22.05
CA CYS A 22 -4.07 27.34 20.95
C CYS A 22 -3.29 28.12 19.87
N VAL A 23 -2.24 28.85 20.23
CA VAL A 23 -1.39 29.59 19.27
C VAL A 23 -0.41 28.68 18.54
N CYS A 24 -0.04 27.53 19.12
CA CYS A 24 0.82 26.52 18.47
C CYS A 24 0.06 25.52 17.58
N ALA A 25 -1.28 25.55 17.56
CA ALA A 25 -2.09 24.82 16.60
C ALA A 25 -2.08 25.56 15.25
N GLY A 26 -0.94 25.54 14.55
CA GLY A 26 -0.84 26.00 13.18
C GLY A 26 -1.86 25.28 12.29
N PRO A 27 -2.35 25.90 11.20
CA PRO A 27 -3.31 25.27 10.32
C PRO A 27 -2.72 23.97 9.79
N VAL A 28 -3.38 22.85 10.09
CA VAL A 28 -3.13 21.57 9.43
C VAL A 28 -3.69 21.73 8.02
N PHE A 29 -2.84 22.07 7.06
CA PHE A 29 -3.22 22.06 5.66
C PHE A 29 -3.50 20.61 5.27
N GLY A 30 -4.78 20.26 5.20
CA GLY A 30 -5.23 19.02 4.57
C GLY A 30 -4.79 19.00 3.10
N GLN A 31 -4.66 17.79 2.54
CA GLN A 31 -4.41 17.66 1.11
C GLN A 31 -5.62 18.24 0.34
N ASP A 32 -5.40 19.33 -0.38
CA ASP A 32 -6.41 19.96 -1.21
C ASP A 32 -6.55 19.22 -2.55
N LEU A 33 -7.78 18.81 -2.89
CA LEU A 33 -8.09 18.11 -4.13
C LEU A 33 -7.73 18.96 -5.35
N ALA A 34 -8.00 20.27 -5.33
CA ALA A 34 -7.71 21.14 -6.46
C ALA A 34 -6.19 21.22 -6.74
N SER A 35 -5.37 21.30 -5.68
CA SER A 35 -3.90 21.25 -5.78
C SER A 35 -3.39 19.89 -6.28
N PHE A 36 -4.12 18.81 -6.01
CA PHE A 36 -3.78 17.48 -6.51
C PHE A 36 -4.11 17.35 -7.99
N GLU A 37 -5.31 17.77 -8.41
CA GLU A 37 -5.75 17.77 -9.80
C GLU A 37 -4.81 18.55 -10.71
N GLN A 38 -4.27 19.69 -10.25
CA GLN A 38 -3.27 20.48 -11.00
C GLN A 38 -1.97 19.71 -11.31
N ARG A 39 -1.67 18.65 -10.55
CA ARG A 39 -0.48 17.79 -10.75
C ARG A 39 -0.79 16.53 -11.57
N VAL A 40 -2.04 16.33 -11.96
CA VAL A 40 -2.45 15.19 -12.79
C VAL A 40 -2.30 15.57 -14.25
N THR A 41 -1.44 14.86 -14.97
CA THR A 41 -1.30 15.01 -16.43
C THR A 41 -1.99 13.87 -17.15
N ARG A 42 -2.81 14.17 -18.16
CA ARG A 42 -3.49 13.18 -19.00
C ARG A 42 -2.95 13.22 -20.43
N HIS A 43 -2.56 12.07 -20.95
CA HIS A 43 -2.16 11.92 -22.35
C HIS A 43 -2.85 10.72 -22.99
N THR A 44 -3.38 10.91 -24.20
CA THR A 44 -3.99 9.83 -24.99
C THR A 44 -3.09 9.50 -26.18
N LEU A 45 -2.70 8.23 -26.29
CA LEU A 45 -1.91 7.73 -27.41
C LEU A 45 -2.78 7.53 -28.65
N LYS A 46 -2.14 7.42 -29.82
CA LYS A 46 -2.82 7.17 -31.12
C LYS A 46 -3.64 5.87 -31.14
N ASN A 47 -3.26 4.88 -30.33
CA ASN A 47 -3.96 3.60 -30.19
C ASN A 47 -5.10 3.62 -29.16
N GLY A 48 -5.46 4.81 -28.62
CA GLY A 48 -6.56 4.98 -27.69
C GLY A 48 -6.21 4.81 -26.20
N TRP A 49 -4.99 4.36 -25.87
CA TRP A 49 -4.56 4.27 -24.47
C TRP A 49 -4.50 5.64 -23.80
N THR A 50 -5.07 5.75 -22.60
CA THR A 50 -5.01 6.97 -21.78
C THR A 50 -4.05 6.76 -20.63
N PHE A 51 -3.02 7.59 -20.55
CA PHE A 51 -2.10 7.68 -19.43
C PHE A 51 -2.55 8.81 -18.50
N ILE A 52 -2.62 8.50 -17.21
CA ILE A 52 -2.84 9.45 -16.13
C ILE A 52 -1.60 9.41 -15.26
N ILE A 53 -0.84 10.50 -15.26
CA ILE A 53 0.48 10.58 -14.63
C ILE A 53 0.40 11.60 -13.50
N VAL A 54 0.90 11.23 -12.32
CA VAL A 54 1.00 12.11 -11.16
C VAL A 54 2.43 12.06 -10.63
N GLU A 55 3.19 13.13 -10.85
CA GLU A 55 4.55 13.24 -10.36
C GLU A 55 4.57 13.66 -8.89
N ARG A 56 5.36 12.96 -8.06
CA ARG A 56 5.49 13.23 -6.63
C ARG A 56 6.96 13.22 -6.22
N PRO A 57 7.62 14.39 -6.06
CA PRO A 57 9.06 14.48 -5.79
C PRO A 57 9.44 14.17 -4.33
N VAL A 58 8.65 13.34 -3.63
CA VAL A 58 8.83 13.04 -2.21
C VAL A 58 9.77 11.85 -2.00
N ALA A 59 9.76 10.88 -2.94
CA ALA A 59 10.60 9.70 -2.90
C ALA A 59 10.95 9.25 -4.34
N PRO A 60 12.16 8.73 -4.59
CA PRO A 60 12.60 8.27 -5.91
C PRO A 60 12.03 6.87 -6.22
N VAL A 61 10.71 6.72 -6.16
CA VAL A 61 9.99 5.47 -6.43
C VAL A 61 8.93 5.69 -7.50
N PHE A 62 8.64 4.65 -8.26
CA PHE A 62 7.64 4.66 -9.32
C PHE A 62 6.61 3.55 -9.09
N ALA A 63 5.35 3.87 -9.33
CA ALA A 63 4.24 2.91 -9.30
C ALA A 63 3.43 3.05 -10.58
N PHE A 64 3.06 1.93 -11.17
CA PHE A 64 2.28 1.87 -12.40
C PHE A 64 1.10 0.92 -12.24
N MET A 65 -0.02 1.27 -12.86
CA MET A 65 -1.23 0.47 -12.84
C MET A 65 -1.92 0.57 -14.19
N THR A 66 -2.20 -0.59 -14.77
CA THR A 66 -3.02 -0.71 -15.98
C THR A 66 -4.46 -0.95 -15.56
N ARG A 67 -5.40 -0.24 -16.20
CA ARG A 67 -6.84 -0.50 -16.04
C ARG A 67 -7.45 -0.82 -17.40
N VAL A 68 -8.28 -1.85 -17.43
CA VAL A 68 -9.08 -2.23 -18.60
C VAL A 68 -10.55 -2.15 -18.17
N ASN A 69 -11.38 -1.54 -19.00
CA ASN A 69 -12.82 -1.38 -18.71
C ASN A 69 -13.61 -2.64 -19.07
N VAL A 70 -13.27 -3.76 -18.44
CA VAL A 70 -13.92 -5.08 -18.61
C VAL A 70 -13.75 -5.90 -17.33
N GLY A 71 -14.70 -6.78 -17.04
CA GLY A 71 -14.64 -7.70 -15.91
C GLY A 71 -15.76 -8.76 -16.00
N SER A 72 -16.06 -9.40 -14.87
CA SER A 72 -17.09 -10.44 -14.80
C SER A 72 -18.49 -9.95 -15.19
N ALA A 73 -18.75 -8.65 -15.07
CA ALA A 73 -20.03 -8.03 -15.47
C ALA A 73 -20.32 -8.16 -16.98
N GLN A 74 -19.30 -8.41 -17.81
CA GLN A 74 -19.43 -8.60 -19.25
C GLN A 74 -19.42 -10.09 -19.66
N GLU A 75 -19.42 -11.02 -18.72
CA GLU A 75 -19.42 -12.45 -19.00
C GLU A 75 -20.79 -12.95 -19.49
N VAL A 76 -20.76 -13.95 -20.37
CA VAL A 76 -21.97 -14.63 -20.85
C VAL A 76 -22.45 -15.62 -19.80
N MET A 77 -23.76 -15.68 -19.58
CA MET A 77 -24.35 -16.66 -18.66
C MET A 77 -23.93 -18.09 -19.05
N GLY A 78 -23.48 -18.86 -18.07
CA GLY A 78 -22.93 -20.21 -18.29
C GLY A 78 -21.45 -20.25 -18.69
N GLN A 79 -20.80 -19.10 -18.88
CA GLN A 79 -19.36 -18.97 -19.13
C GLN A 79 -18.72 -18.01 -18.13
N THR A 80 -18.88 -18.31 -16.85
CA THR A 80 -18.42 -17.46 -15.75
C THR A 80 -16.97 -17.73 -15.38
N GLY A 81 -16.26 -16.70 -14.90
CA GLY A 81 -14.88 -16.81 -14.40
C GLY A 81 -13.79 -16.57 -15.46
N LEU A 82 -14.19 -16.18 -16.68
CA LEU A 82 -13.28 -15.88 -17.77
C LEU A 82 -12.42 -14.65 -17.47
N ALA A 83 -12.99 -13.57 -16.93
CA ALA A 83 -12.25 -12.36 -16.60
C ALA A 83 -11.11 -12.66 -15.60
N HIS A 84 -11.42 -13.46 -14.58
CA HIS A 84 -10.42 -13.89 -13.58
C HIS A 84 -9.39 -14.84 -14.19
N MET A 85 -9.81 -15.80 -15.03
CA MET A 85 -8.87 -16.67 -15.74
C MET A 85 -7.90 -15.86 -16.62
N PHE A 86 -8.39 -14.88 -17.38
CA PHE A 86 -7.56 -14.01 -18.20
C PHE A 86 -6.57 -13.19 -17.37
N GLU A 87 -6.99 -12.70 -16.19
CA GLU A 87 -6.10 -12.03 -15.24
C GLU A 87 -4.94 -12.95 -14.82
N HIS A 88 -5.23 -14.19 -14.39
CA HIS A 88 -4.18 -15.17 -14.04
C HIS A 88 -3.23 -15.43 -15.20
N MET A 89 -3.78 -15.60 -16.41
CA MET A 89 -2.98 -15.91 -17.59
C MET A 89 -2.11 -14.74 -18.04
N ALA A 90 -2.53 -13.48 -17.81
CA ALA A 90 -1.71 -12.31 -18.09
C ALA A 90 -0.40 -12.29 -17.28
N PHE A 91 -0.35 -12.98 -16.14
CA PHE A 91 0.86 -13.12 -15.31
C PHE A 91 1.71 -14.34 -15.65
N LYS A 92 1.27 -15.23 -16.56
CA LYS A 92 2.04 -16.41 -16.97
C LYS A 92 3.07 -16.12 -18.06
N GLY A 93 3.20 -14.85 -18.45
CA GLY A 93 4.19 -14.38 -19.41
C GLY A 93 3.55 -13.87 -20.71
N THR A 94 4.42 -13.47 -21.61
CA THR A 94 4.14 -12.93 -22.93
C THR A 94 5.05 -13.65 -23.93
N PRO A 95 4.83 -13.50 -25.25
CA PRO A 95 5.75 -14.05 -26.25
C PRO A 95 7.21 -13.57 -26.12
N HIS A 96 7.46 -12.47 -25.40
CA HIS A 96 8.80 -11.89 -25.23
C HIS A 96 9.38 -12.06 -23.81
N ILE A 97 8.54 -12.29 -22.80
CA ILE A 97 8.92 -12.34 -21.39
C ILE A 97 8.15 -13.48 -20.74
N GLY A 98 8.82 -14.54 -20.31
CA GLY A 98 8.20 -15.71 -19.68
C GLY A 98 9.20 -16.82 -19.42
N THR A 99 8.73 -17.98 -18.96
CA THR A 99 9.56 -19.18 -18.77
C THR A 99 10.19 -19.60 -20.11
N ILE A 100 11.50 -19.84 -20.10
CA ILE A 100 12.24 -20.32 -21.29
C ILE A 100 12.43 -21.84 -21.21
N ASP A 101 12.66 -22.36 -20.01
CA ASP A 101 12.84 -23.78 -19.70
C ASP A 101 12.10 -24.11 -18.40
N TYR A 102 10.88 -24.61 -18.56
CA TYR A 102 10.04 -24.98 -17.43
C TYR A 102 10.59 -26.19 -16.66
N ASP A 103 11.28 -27.11 -17.33
CA ASP A 103 11.81 -28.31 -16.66
C ASP A 103 12.95 -27.98 -15.71
N ALA A 104 13.76 -26.98 -16.04
CA ALA A 104 14.73 -26.40 -15.13
C ALA A 104 14.06 -25.53 -14.05
N GLU A 105 13.12 -24.66 -14.44
CA GLU A 105 12.48 -23.70 -13.53
C GLU A 105 11.63 -24.37 -12.44
N LYS A 106 10.93 -25.46 -12.76
CA LYS A 106 10.05 -26.15 -11.80
C LYS A 106 10.79 -26.62 -10.53
N ILE A 107 12.09 -26.89 -10.62
CA ILE A 107 12.91 -27.29 -9.47
C ILE A 107 13.04 -26.12 -8.49
N ALA A 108 13.34 -24.92 -9.00
CA ALA A 108 13.43 -23.71 -8.19
C ALA A 108 12.06 -23.30 -7.64
N LEU A 109 10.99 -23.43 -8.43
CA LEU A 109 9.62 -23.16 -7.99
C LEU A 109 9.18 -24.10 -6.86
N ALA A 110 9.52 -25.39 -6.94
CA ALA A 110 9.22 -26.34 -5.88
C ALA A 110 9.94 -25.98 -4.56
N ALA A 111 11.22 -25.60 -4.64
CA ALA A 111 11.98 -25.15 -3.47
C ALA A 111 11.40 -23.85 -2.87
N LEU A 112 10.99 -22.89 -3.72
CA LEU A 112 10.34 -21.66 -3.30
C LEU A 112 9.01 -21.94 -2.59
N GLU A 113 8.20 -22.83 -3.14
CA GLU A 113 6.91 -23.24 -2.55
C GLU A 113 7.14 -23.89 -1.18
N GLU A 114 8.10 -24.81 -1.05
CA GLU A 114 8.43 -25.43 0.24
C GLU A 114 8.85 -24.40 1.29
N ALA A 115 9.75 -23.47 0.92
CA ALA A 115 10.18 -22.41 1.81
C ALA A 115 9.02 -21.49 2.22
N TYR A 116 8.15 -21.14 1.27
CA TYR A 116 7.01 -20.25 1.50
C TYR A 116 5.95 -20.92 2.38
N GLN A 117 5.66 -22.20 2.15
CA GLN A 117 4.74 -22.95 2.99
C GLN A 117 5.26 -23.10 4.42
N ALA A 118 6.56 -23.36 4.60
CA ALA A 118 7.18 -23.38 5.93
C ALA A 118 7.02 -22.04 6.65
N TYR A 119 7.31 -20.93 5.97
CA TYR A 119 7.12 -19.57 6.49
C TYR A 119 5.66 -19.29 6.87
N GLN A 120 4.72 -19.55 5.97
CA GLN A 120 3.30 -19.28 6.19
C GLN A 120 2.73 -20.13 7.31
N THR A 121 3.08 -21.41 7.36
CA THR A 121 2.63 -22.33 8.42
C THR A 121 3.07 -21.83 9.78
N GLU A 122 4.33 -21.43 9.93
CA GLU A 122 4.84 -20.90 11.20
C GLU A 122 4.19 -19.56 11.55
N LYS A 123 4.06 -18.65 10.58
CA LYS A 123 3.50 -17.31 10.78
C LYS A 123 2.04 -17.34 11.21
N PHE A 124 1.26 -18.29 10.72
CA PHE A 124 -0.17 -18.42 11.01
C PHE A 124 -0.51 -19.50 12.04
N ALA A 125 0.50 -20.16 12.62
CA ALA A 125 0.30 -21.06 13.75
C ALA A 125 -0.23 -20.30 14.97
N ALA A 126 -1.06 -20.96 15.78
CA ALA A 126 -1.59 -20.36 17.01
C ALA A 126 -0.48 -20.06 18.05
N ASP A 127 0.60 -20.83 18.01
CA ASP A 127 1.79 -20.78 18.87
C ASP A 127 3.05 -20.35 18.11
N SER A 128 2.89 -19.44 17.14
CA SER A 128 3.97 -18.91 16.29
C SER A 128 5.21 -18.44 17.07
N ASP A 129 6.39 -18.89 16.68
CA ASP A 129 7.69 -18.42 17.16
C ASP A 129 8.23 -17.27 16.26
N PRO A 130 8.27 -16.02 16.75
CA PRO A 130 8.75 -14.88 15.97
C PRO A 130 10.18 -15.04 15.44
N GLU A 131 11.08 -15.66 16.19
CA GLU A 131 12.46 -15.85 15.74
C GLU A 131 12.53 -16.85 14.59
N LYS A 132 11.66 -17.87 14.62
CA LYS A 132 11.57 -18.85 13.54
C LYS A 132 10.95 -18.25 12.29
N VAL A 133 9.93 -17.40 12.42
CA VAL A 133 9.37 -16.63 11.30
C VAL A 133 10.44 -15.78 10.63
N ASP A 134 11.25 -15.06 11.41
CA ASP A 134 12.34 -14.22 10.89
C ASP A 134 13.40 -15.06 10.16
N ARG A 135 13.79 -16.22 10.73
CA ARG A 135 14.73 -17.14 10.08
C ARG A 135 14.20 -17.70 8.76
N LEU A 136 12.92 -18.07 8.70
CA LEU A 136 12.29 -18.59 7.48
C LEU A 136 12.13 -17.50 6.42
N TYR A 137 11.86 -16.27 6.84
CA TYR A 137 11.75 -15.13 5.92
C TYR A 137 13.10 -14.73 5.30
N ALA A 138 14.20 -14.90 6.02
CA ALA A 138 15.54 -14.57 5.54
C ALA A 138 16.03 -15.41 4.33
N VAL A 139 15.25 -16.42 3.91
CA VAL A 139 15.53 -17.23 2.71
C VAL A 139 15.10 -16.51 1.42
N PHE A 140 14.21 -15.51 1.51
CA PHE A 140 13.74 -14.69 0.39
C PHE A 140 14.53 -13.38 0.26
#